data_AF-A0A2X4TFZ6-F1
#
_entry.id   AF-A0A2X4TFZ6-F1
#
_cell.length_a   1.000
_cell.length_b   1.000
_cell.length_c   1.000
_cell.angle_alpha   90.00
_cell.angle_beta   90.00
_cell.angle_gamma   90.00
#
_symmetry.space_group_name_H-M   'P 1'
#
loop_
_entity.id
_entity.type
_entity.pdbx_description
1 polymer ?
#
loop_
_entity_poly.entity_id
_entity_poly.type
_entity_poly.pdbx_seq_one_letter_code
_entity_poly.pdbx_strand_id
1 'polypeptide(L)'
;MAGREIFRLEKIESLAREKVKRLFFIDEIEVFLGFQNQLRESLSLTTMTQDMRFYNVSGITESDLDEAEVRIKVAENSQFNQWFSCWEPWHKVLERIAPDDWQEMMNKRVEYIESNEYQSRVNAKLSALKIAGDSDPERAIEIRADAERAIGRQVMEEINQSLFTELTEKVLTKQRINSLMTPYW
;
A
#
# COMPACT_ATOMS: atom_id res chain seq x y z
N MET A 1 5.15 0.74 -17.49
CA MET A 1 4.80 1.85 -16.59
C MET A 1 5.56 1.65 -15.29
N ALA A 2 6.47 2.56 -14.91
CA ALA A 2 7.34 2.37 -13.74
C ALA A 2 6.56 2.10 -12.44
N GLY A 3 5.42 2.78 -12.22
CA GLY A 3 4.60 2.55 -11.03
C GLY A 3 4.05 1.13 -10.91
N ARG A 4 3.67 0.47 -12.01
CA ARG A 4 3.18 -0.93 -11.98
C ARG A 4 4.30 -1.90 -11.62
N GLU A 5 5.51 -1.64 -12.10
CA GLU A 5 6.67 -2.45 -11.75
C GLU A 5 7.01 -2.34 -10.26
N ILE A 6 7.00 -1.11 -9.70
CA ILE A 6 7.21 -0.90 -8.26
C ILE A 6 6.12 -1.58 -7.43
N PHE A 7 4.85 -1.46 -7.82
CA PHE A 7 3.75 -2.17 -7.15
C PHE A 7 3.99 -3.68 -7.09
N ARG A 8 4.38 -4.29 -8.21
CA ARG A 8 4.69 -5.74 -8.27
C ARG A 8 5.83 -6.09 -7.32
N LEU A 9 6.87 -5.27 -7.26
CA LEU A 9 8.02 -5.49 -6.35
C LEU A 9 7.62 -5.40 -4.88
N GLU A 10 6.78 -4.44 -4.49
CA GLU A 10 6.27 -4.38 -3.10
C GLU A 10 5.44 -5.61 -2.74
N LYS A 11 4.64 -6.14 -3.68
CA LYS A 11 3.92 -7.39 -3.46
C LYS A 11 4.87 -8.58 -3.34
N ILE A 12 5.93 -8.63 -4.15
CA ILE A 12 6.98 -9.65 -4.02
C ILE A 12 7.66 -9.57 -2.65
N GLU A 13 8.00 -8.38 -2.16
CA GLU A 13 8.57 -8.19 -0.81
C GLU A 13 7.65 -8.73 0.27
N SER A 14 6.35 -8.43 0.19
CA SER A 14 5.38 -8.93 1.17
C SER A 14 5.29 -10.46 1.19
N LEU A 15 5.37 -11.10 0.01
CA LEU A 15 5.35 -12.56 -0.13
C LEU A 15 6.66 -13.19 0.36
N ALA A 16 7.80 -12.56 0.08
CA ALA A 16 9.10 -13.00 0.58
C ALA A 16 9.13 -12.99 2.12
N ARG A 17 8.61 -11.92 2.73
CA ARG A 17 8.49 -11.80 4.19
C ARG A 17 7.53 -12.84 4.79
N GLU A 18 6.45 -13.18 4.09
CA GLU A 18 5.56 -14.27 4.51
C GLU A 18 6.26 -15.63 4.45
N LYS A 19 7.02 -15.89 3.38
CA LYS A 19 7.71 -17.15 3.13
C LYS A 19 8.87 -17.37 4.10
N VAL A 20 9.69 -16.37 4.36
CA VAL A 20 10.83 -16.47 5.29
C VAL A 20 10.41 -16.88 6.69
N LYS A 21 9.24 -16.47 7.16
CA LYS A 21 8.71 -16.92 8.47
C LYS A 21 8.52 -18.45 8.56
N ARG A 22 8.47 -19.16 7.43
CA ARG A 22 8.31 -20.61 7.35
C ARG A 22 9.62 -21.34 7.05
N LEU A 23 10.69 -20.62 6.76
CA LEU A 23 11.99 -21.17 6.41
C LEU A 23 12.96 -21.01 7.58
N PHE A 24 13.75 -22.04 7.84
CA PHE A 24 14.87 -21.95 8.79
C PHE A 24 16.15 -21.66 7.99
N PHE A 25 16.95 -20.69 8.43
CA PHE A 25 18.27 -20.35 7.88
C PHE A 25 18.32 -19.67 6.49
N ILE A 26 17.18 -19.30 5.89
CA ILE A 26 17.16 -18.55 4.61
C ILE A 26 16.93 -17.06 4.86
N ASP A 27 17.69 -16.21 4.15
CA ASP A 27 17.58 -14.75 4.24
C ASP A 27 16.39 -14.20 3.43
N GLU A 28 15.71 -13.17 3.95
CA GLU A 28 14.59 -12.48 3.27
C GLU A 28 15.00 -11.91 1.91
N ILE A 29 16.24 -11.43 1.79
CA ILE A 29 16.78 -10.91 0.54
C ILE A 29 16.93 -12.03 -0.50
N GLU A 30 17.37 -13.23 -0.09
CA GLU A 30 17.52 -14.36 -1.03
C GLU A 30 16.16 -14.83 -1.56
N VAL A 31 15.13 -14.86 -0.71
CA VAL A 31 13.76 -15.18 -1.13
C VAL A 31 13.19 -14.09 -2.03
N PHE A 32 13.39 -12.82 -1.68
CA PHE A 32 12.96 -11.69 -2.50
C PHE A 32 13.58 -11.74 -3.91
N LEU A 33 14.91 -11.85 -3.98
CA LEU A 33 15.63 -11.93 -5.25
C LEU A 33 15.25 -13.19 -6.05
N GLY A 34 14.97 -14.29 -5.36
CA GLY A 34 14.46 -15.52 -5.96
C GLY A 34 13.12 -15.31 -6.68
N PHE A 35 12.12 -14.73 -5.99
CA PHE A 35 10.83 -14.40 -6.61
C PHE A 35 10.99 -13.38 -7.73
N GLN A 36 11.78 -12.32 -7.51
CA GLN A 36 12.00 -11.27 -8.49
C GLN A 36 12.62 -11.79 -9.79
N ASN A 37 13.62 -12.66 -9.70
CA ASN A 37 14.27 -13.23 -10.88
C ASN A 37 13.36 -14.21 -11.64
N GLN A 38 12.66 -15.09 -10.91
CA GLN A 38 11.80 -16.12 -11.52
C GLN A 38 10.53 -15.54 -12.13
N LEU A 39 9.93 -14.55 -11.46
CA LEU A 39 8.72 -13.90 -11.95
C LEU A 39 9.01 -12.75 -12.94
N ARG A 40 10.28 -12.53 -13.31
CA ARG A 40 10.68 -11.42 -14.20
C ARG A 40 9.88 -11.40 -15.50
N GLU A 41 9.82 -12.53 -16.18
CA GLU A 41 9.16 -12.63 -17.48
C GLU A 41 7.63 -12.60 -17.32
N SER A 42 7.11 -13.39 -16.38
CA SER A 42 5.67 -13.47 -16.13
C SER A 42 5.05 -12.15 -15.66
N LEU A 43 5.76 -11.38 -14.83
CA LEU A 43 5.34 -10.08 -14.33
C LEU A 43 5.93 -8.90 -15.11
N SER A 44 6.61 -9.15 -16.24
CA SER A 44 7.19 -8.12 -17.11
C SER A 44 8.05 -7.09 -16.33
N LEU A 45 8.94 -7.56 -15.45
CA LEU A 45 9.85 -6.71 -14.67
C LEU A 45 11.03 -6.30 -15.56
N THR A 46 10.93 -5.11 -16.16
CA THR A 46 11.88 -4.63 -17.20
C THR A 46 13.18 -4.06 -16.67
N THR A 47 13.22 -3.67 -15.39
CA THR A 47 14.37 -2.98 -14.79
C THR A 47 15.38 -3.95 -14.15
N MET A 48 15.08 -5.25 -14.12
CA MET A 48 15.81 -6.22 -13.31
C MET A 48 16.82 -7.06 -14.10
N THR A 49 17.93 -7.41 -13.43
CA THR A 49 19.03 -8.19 -14.00
C THR A 49 18.60 -9.60 -14.35
N GLN A 50 19.18 -10.16 -15.42
CA GLN A 50 18.66 -11.39 -16.01
C GLN A 50 19.02 -12.68 -15.27
N ASP A 51 20.13 -12.71 -14.53
CA ASP A 51 20.67 -13.94 -13.96
C ASP A 51 21.05 -13.77 -12.48
N MET A 52 20.55 -14.68 -11.64
CA MET A 52 20.96 -14.84 -10.26
C MET A 52 21.76 -16.13 -10.07
N ARG A 53 23.03 -16.00 -9.67
CA ARG A 53 23.98 -17.13 -9.58
C ARG A 53 23.64 -18.15 -8.48
N PHE A 54 22.90 -17.76 -7.44
CA PHE A 54 22.59 -18.59 -6.27
C PHE A 54 21.08 -18.88 -6.12
N TYR A 55 20.44 -19.26 -7.22
CA TYR A 55 19.01 -19.60 -7.24
C TYR A 55 18.64 -20.74 -6.27
N ASN A 56 19.44 -21.80 -6.19
CA ASN A 56 19.10 -23.03 -5.46
C ASN A 56 19.04 -22.86 -3.93
N VAL A 57 19.34 -21.67 -3.40
CA VAL A 57 19.43 -21.38 -1.96
C VAL A 57 18.15 -20.73 -1.42
N SER A 58 17.27 -20.21 -2.29
CA SER A 58 16.10 -19.42 -1.86
C SER A 58 14.94 -20.23 -1.28
N GLY A 59 14.95 -21.57 -1.39
CA GLY A 59 13.90 -22.43 -0.83
C GLY A 59 12.50 -22.22 -1.43
N ILE A 60 12.42 -21.62 -2.62
CA ILE A 60 11.19 -21.35 -3.35
C ILE A 60 10.84 -22.57 -4.21
N THR A 61 9.59 -23.04 -4.13
CA THR A 61 9.08 -24.12 -4.97
C THR A 61 8.33 -23.56 -6.18
N GLU A 62 8.14 -24.38 -7.22
CA GLU A 62 7.34 -24.02 -8.40
C GLU A 62 5.91 -23.61 -8.01
N SER A 63 5.30 -24.34 -7.07
CA SER A 63 3.96 -23.99 -6.54
C SER A 63 3.93 -22.62 -5.86
N ASP A 64 5.01 -22.19 -5.22
CA ASP A 64 5.08 -20.86 -4.62
C ASP A 64 5.12 -19.76 -5.70
N LEU A 65 5.77 -20.04 -6.84
CA LEU A 65 5.85 -19.12 -7.97
C LEU A 65 4.50 -18.95 -8.65
N ASP A 66 3.79 -20.05 -8.91
CA ASP A 66 2.45 -20.02 -9.51
C ASP A 66 1.47 -19.25 -8.62
N GLU A 67 1.51 -19.50 -7.31
CA GLU A 67 0.65 -18.81 -6.36
C GLU A 67 1.00 -17.31 -6.27
N ALA A 68 2.30 -16.98 -6.20
CA ALA A 68 2.76 -15.60 -6.16
C ALA A 68 2.33 -14.82 -7.41
N GLU A 69 2.49 -15.42 -8.60
CA GLU A 69 2.07 -14.82 -9.85
C GLU A 69 0.58 -14.46 -9.85
N VAL A 70 -0.28 -15.43 -9.56
CA VAL A 70 -1.74 -15.22 -9.56
C VAL A 70 -2.12 -14.16 -8.54
N ARG A 71 -1.58 -14.23 -7.32
CA ARG A 71 -1.85 -13.25 -6.26
C ARG A 71 -1.44 -11.84 -6.67
N ILE A 72 -0.28 -11.66 -7.31
CA ILE A 72 0.20 -10.34 -7.73
C ILE A 72 -0.67 -9.79 -8.87
N LYS A 73 -1.01 -10.60 -9.87
CA LYS A 73 -1.87 -10.18 -11.00
C LYS A 73 -3.26 -9.75 -10.52
N VAL A 74 -3.88 -10.54 -9.63
CA VAL A 74 -5.17 -10.21 -9.01
C VAL A 74 -5.08 -8.94 -8.15
N ALA A 75 -4.01 -8.81 -7.37
CA ALA A 75 -3.78 -7.62 -6.54
C ALA A 75 -3.59 -6.37 -7.41
N GLU A 76 -2.87 -6.45 -8.53
CA GLU A 76 -2.69 -5.31 -9.43
C GLU A 76 -4.02 -4.87 -10.04
N ASN A 77 -4.85 -5.80 -10.49
CA ASN A 77 -6.14 -5.44 -11.09
C ASN A 77 -7.12 -4.80 -10.10
N SER A 78 -7.00 -5.07 -8.80
CA SER A 78 -7.94 -4.60 -7.78
C SER A 78 -7.42 -3.44 -6.92
N GLN A 79 -6.12 -3.40 -6.63
CA GLN A 79 -5.53 -2.48 -5.65
C GLN A 79 -4.64 -1.41 -6.27
N PHE A 80 -4.20 -1.57 -7.53
CA PHE A 80 -3.21 -0.68 -8.12
C PHE A 80 -3.65 0.79 -8.13
N ASN A 81 -4.91 1.08 -8.43
CA ASN A 81 -5.41 2.46 -8.52
C ASN A 81 -5.33 3.18 -7.17
N GLN A 82 -5.76 2.49 -6.12
CA GLN A 82 -5.71 3.00 -4.75
C GLN A 82 -4.26 3.15 -4.27
N TRP A 83 -3.39 2.18 -4.58
CA TRP A 83 -1.97 2.25 -4.27
C TRP A 83 -1.28 3.41 -4.98
N PHE A 84 -1.50 3.56 -6.29
CA PHE A 84 -0.89 4.58 -7.12
C PHE A 84 -1.29 5.99 -6.66
N SER A 85 -2.55 6.15 -6.24
CA SER A 85 -3.05 7.41 -5.71
C SER A 85 -2.29 7.85 -4.45
N CYS A 86 -1.80 6.92 -3.64
CA CYS A 86 -1.01 7.19 -2.45
C CYS A 86 0.52 7.22 -2.69
N TRP A 87 0.97 7.02 -3.94
CA TRP A 87 2.39 6.90 -4.25
C TRP A 87 3.10 8.27 -4.27
N GLU A 88 4.14 8.44 -3.44
CA GLU A 88 4.80 9.75 -3.28
C GLU A 88 5.36 10.36 -4.59
N PRO A 89 6.01 9.60 -5.50
CA PRO A 89 6.43 10.14 -6.79
C PRO A 89 5.27 10.67 -7.62
N TRP A 90 4.08 10.06 -7.51
CA TRP A 90 2.88 10.56 -8.17
C TRP A 90 2.40 11.87 -7.53
N HIS A 91 2.45 12.02 -6.21
CA HIS A 91 2.15 13.28 -5.52
C HIS A 91 3.03 14.43 -6.02
N LYS A 92 4.33 14.20 -6.21
CA LYS A 92 5.24 15.20 -6.78
C LYS A 92 4.93 15.58 -8.21
N VAL A 93 4.37 14.65 -8.97
CA VAL A 93 3.88 14.91 -10.32
C VAL A 93 2.59 15.74 -10.26
N LEU A 94 1.65 15.43 -9.35
CA LEU A 94 0.42 16.19 -9.12
C LEU A 94 0.70 17.64 -8.71
N GLU A 95 1.62 17.86 -7.77
CA GLU A 95 2.07 19.20 -7.32
C GLU A 95 2.51 20.08 -8.50
N ARG A 96 3.08 19.47 -9.55
CA ARG A 96 3.60 20.19 -10.72
C ARG A 96 2.58 20.38 -11.84
N ILE A 97 1.76 19.37 -12.13
CA ILE A 97 0.85 19.37 -13.30
C ILE A 97 -0.54 19.91 -12.98
N ALA A 98 -0.94 19.86 -11.71
CA ALA A 98 -2.25 20.29 -11.24
C ALA A 98 -2.12 20.99 -9.86
N PRO A 99 -1.37 22.09 -9.76
CA PRO A 99 -1.10 22.76 -8.49
C PRO A 99 -2.37 23.26 -7.79
N ASP A 100 -3.32 23.82 -8.55
CA ASP A 100 -4.58 24.33 -7.99
C ASP A 100 -5.43 23.19 -7.40
N ASP A 101 -5.58 22.09 -8.14
CA ASP A 101 -6.32 20.90 -7.70
C ASP A 101 -5.66 20.25 -6.46
N TRP A 102 -4.31 20.26 -6.40
CA TRP A 102 -3.55 19.79 -5.25
C TRP A 102 -3.76 20.66 -4.01
N GLN A 103 -3.69 21.99 -4.16
CA GLN A 103 -3.93 22.93 -3.05
C GLN A 103 -5.38 22.83 -2.53
N GLU A 104 -6.36 22.72 -3.43
CA GLU A 104 -7.77 22.51 -3.06
C GLU A 104 -7.93 21.26 -2.20
N MET A 105 -7.30 20.14 -2.60
CA MET A 105 -7.38 18.89 -1.86
C MET A 105 -6.63 18.96 -0.52
N MET A 106 -5.47 19.62 -0.45
CA MET A 106 -4.78 19.87 0.82
C MET A 106 -5.61 20.72 1.79
N ASN A 107 -6.32 21.74 1.29
CA ASN A 107 -7.23 22.54 2.09
C ASN A 107 -8.40 21.70 2.61
N LYS A 108 -9.01 20.86 1.76
CA LYS A 108 -10.03 19.90 2.19
C LYS A 108 -9.52 18.95 3.28
N ARG A 109 -8.28 18.47 3.15
CA ARG A 109 -7.65 17.62 4.16
C ARG A 109 -7.50 18.34 5.51
N VAL A 110 -7.06 19.60 5.50
CA VAL A 110 -6.99 20.42 6.73
C VAL A 110 -8.36 20.62 7.33
N GLU A 111 -9.36 20.96 6.52
CA GLU A 111 -10.75 21.11 6.96
C GLU A 111 -11.29 19.83 7.61
N TYR A 112 -11.00 18.66 7.02
CA TYR A 112 -11.37 17.36 7.61
C TYR A 112 -10.76 17.16 9.00
N ILE A 113 -9.48 17.51 9.19
CA ILE A 113 -8.78 17.36 10.48
C ILE A 113 -9.34 18.34 11.52
N GLU A 114 -9.60 19.59 11.12
CA GLU A 114 -10.11 20.64 11.99
C GLU A 114 -11.60 20.44 12.33
N SER A 115 -12.34 19.76 11.45
CA SER A 115 -13.74 19.44 11.67
C SER A 115 -13.94 18.40 12.76
N ASN A 116 -15.12 18.42 13.37
CA ASN A 116 -15.57 17.36 14.28
C ASN A 116 -15.73 16.00 13.58
N GLU A 117 -15.64 15.92 12.25
CA GLU A 117 -15.82 14.67 11.51
C GLU A 117 -14.68 13.69 11.77
N TYR A 118 -13.43 14.17 11.82
CA TYR A 118 -12.27 13.34 12.16
C TYR A 118 -12.42 12.72 13.55
N GLN A 119 -12.68 13.55 14.56
CA GLN A 119 -12.87 13.09 15.94
C GLN A 119 -14.09 12.18 16.09
N SER A 120 -15.18 12.45 15.36
CA SER A 120 -16.37 11.60 15.34
C SER A 120 -16.06 10.21 14.79
N ARG A 121 -15.31 10.10 13.68
CA ARG A 121 -14.90 8.80 13.10
C ARG A 121 -13.95 8.03 14.02
N VAL A 122 -13.02 8.72 14.68
CA VAL A 122 -12.12 8.11 15.68
C VAL A 122 -12.93 7.56 16.86
N ASN A 123 -13.86 8.35 17.41
CA ASN A 123 -14.73 7.92 18.52
C ASN A 123 -15.66 6.76 18.12
N ALA A 124 -16.18 6.76 16.89
CA ALA A 124 -17.00 5.66 16.38
C ALA A 124 -16.20 4.34 16.30
N LYS A 125 -14.94 4.39 15.84
CA LYS A 125 -14.06 3.21 15.82
C LYS A 125 -13.62 2.75 17.21
N LEU A 126 -13.29 3.68 18.10
CA LEU A 126 -12.98 3.37 19.50
C LEU A 126 -14.13 2.64 20.20
N SER A 127 -15.35 3.15 20.02
CA SER A 127 -16.54 2.54 20.62
C SER A 127 -16.85 1.15 20.03
N ALA A 128 -16.64 0.96 18.71
CA ALA A 128 -16.80 -0.33 18.05
C ALA A 128 -15.82 -1.40 18.57
N LEU A 129 -14.58 -1.01 18.90
CA LEU A 129 -13.58 -1.93 19.45
C LEU A 129 -13.80 -2.29 20.91
N LYS A 130 -14.80 -1.69 21.59
CA LYS A 130 -15.15 -1.96 22.99
C LYS A 130 -13.92 -2.05 23.89
N ILE A 131 -12.99 -1.12 23.73
CA ILE A 131 -11.73 -1.12 24.51
C ILE A 131 -12.12 -1.02 25.97
N ALA A 132 -12.09 -2.18 26.65
CA ALA A 132 -12.57 -2.34 28.00
C ALA A 132 -11.61 -1.60 28.94
N GLY A 133 -12.18 -0.85 29.88
CA GLY A 133 -11.39 -0.23 30.94
C GLY A 133 -10.65 -1.33 31.71
N ASP A 134 -9.33 -1.21 31.78
CA ASP A 134 -8.54 -1.98 32.74
C ASP A 134 -9.04 -1.64 34.16
N SER A 135 -8.93 -2.60 35.08
CA SER A 135 -9.30 -2.40 36.48
C SER A 135 -8.35 -1.40 37.16
N ASP A 136 -7.13 -1.28 36.64
CA ASP A 136 -6.16 -0.26 37.02
C ASP A 136 -6.43 1.06 36.24
N PRO A 137 -6.77 2.16 36.94
CA PRO A 137 -7.11 3.42 36.30
C PRO A 137 -5.95 4.07 35.53
N GLU A 138 -4.70 3.89 35.95
CA GLU A 138 -3.54 4.48 35.25
C GLU A 138 -3.29 3.71 33.95
N ARG A 139 -3.33 2.39 34.01
CA ARG A 139 -3.17 1.52 32.83
C ARG A 139 -4.32 1.66 31.84
N ALA A 140 -5.54 1.88 32.32
CA ALA A 140 -6.70 2.16 31.47
C ALA A 140 -6.56 3.46 30.67
N ILE A 141 -5.94 4.50 31.26
CA ILE A 141 -5.67 5.77 30.58
C ILE A 141 -4.63 5.57 29.47
N GLU A 142 -3.54 4.83 29.74
CA GLU A 142 -2.49 4.56 28.75
C GLU A 142 -3.01 3.74 27.57
N ILE A 143 -3.72 2.64 27.83
CA ILE A 143 -4.32 1.79 26.78
C ILE A 143 -5.25 2.61 25.89
N ARG A 144 -6.06 3.49 26.48
CA ARG A 144 -6.95 4.35 25.73
C ARG A 144 -6.20 5.37 24.88
N ALA A 145 -5.15 6.00 25.42
CA ALA A 145 -4.35 6.96 24.66
C ALA A 145 -3.63 6.30 23.48
N ASP A 146 -3.11 5.09 23.65
CA ASP A 146 -2.47 4.34 22.56
C ASP A 146 -3.47 3.88 21.50
N ALA A 147 -4.66 3.47 21.93
CA ALA A 147 -5.74 3.16 21.01
C ALA A 147 -6.21 4.38 20.22
N GLU A 148 -6.38 5.53 20.87
CA GLU A 148 -6.73 6.80 20.23
C GLU A 148 -5.68 7.17 19.18
N ARG A 149 -4.38 7.02 19.48
CA ARG A 149 -3.30 7.28 18.51
C ARG A 149 -3.34 6.30 17.34
N ALA A 150 -3.50 5.01 17.60
CA ALA A 150 -3.51 3.99 16.54
C ALA A 150 -4.72 4.17 15.60
N ILE A 151 -5.90 4.37 16.16
CA ILE A 151 -7.13 4.59 15.39
C ILE A 151 -7.10 5.94 14.69
N GLY A 152 -6.56 6.97 15.34
CA GLY A 152 -6.36 8.29 14.74
C GLY A 152 -5.50 8.22 13.48
N ARG A 153 -4.41 7.44 13.50
CA ARG A 153 -3.59 7.18 12.30
C ARG A 153 -4.38 6.45 11.22
N GLN A 154 -5.10 5.39 11.57
CA GLN A 154 -5.89 4.63 10.61
C GLN A 154 -6.98 5.49 9.93
N VAL A 155 -7.73 6.28 10.71
CA VAL A 155 -8.75 7.20 10.16
C VAL A 155 -8.11 8.23 9.24
N MET A 156 -6.92 8.72 9.59
CA MET A 156 -6.19 9.67 8.76
C MET A 156 -5.73 9.05 7.44
N GLU A 157 -5.24 7.81 7.47
CA GLU A 157 -4.85 7.06 6.26
C GLU A 157 -6.05 6.84 5.33
N GLU A 158 -7.22 6.48 5.88
CA GLU A 158 -8.44 6.30 5.09
C GLU A 158 -8.93 7.60 4.44
N ILE A 159 -8.91 8.72 5.18
CA ILE A 159 -9.26 10.04 4.64
C ILE A 159 -8.30 10.44 3.53
N ASN A 160 -6.99 10.32 3.79
CA ASN A 160 -5.97 10.62 2.79
C ASN A 160 -6.17 9.78 1.52
N GLN A 161 -6.41 8.48 1.68
CA GLN A 161 -6.61 7.57 0.57
C GLN A 161 -7.84 7.95 -0.27
N SER A 162 -8.95 8.32 0.36
CA SER A 162 -10.14 8.81 -0.37
C SER A 162 -9.80 10.07 -1.18
N LEU A 163 -9.23 11.08 -0.51
CA LEU A 163 -8.91 12.38 -1.13
C LEU A 163 -7.90 12.24 -2.28
N PHE A 164 -6.86 11.43 -2.10
CA PHE A 164 -5.86 11.20 -3.14
C PHE A 164 -6.41 10.41 -4.32
N THR A 165 -7.33 9.47 -4.08
CA THR A 165 -7.98 8.71 -5.15
C THR A 165 -8.85 9.63 -6.01
N GLU A 166 -9.70 10.44 -5.37
CA GLU A 166 -10.54 11.43 -6.07
C GLU A 166 -9.71 12.42 -6.89
N LEU A 167 -8.61 12.94 -6.31
CA LEU A 167 -7.71 13.85 -7.03
C LEU A 167 -7.06 13.16 -8.24
N THR A 168 -6.59 11.93 -8.05
CA THR A 168 -5.94 11.15 -9.12
C THR A 168 -6.91 10.91 -10.27
N GLU A 169 -8.14 10.47 -9.98
CA GLU A 169 -9.18 10.28 -11.00
C GLU A 169 -9.54 11.58 -11.73
N LYS A 170 -9.69 12.70 -11.00
CA LYS A 170 -9.95 14.03 -11.58
C LYS A 170 -8.87 14.42 -12.57
N VAL A 171 -7.60 14.29 -12.18
CA VAL A 171 -6.45 14.71 -13.01
C VAL A 171 -6.25 13.80 -14.21
N LEU A 172 -6.35 12.48 -14.03
CA LEU A 172 -6.23 11.52 -15.14
C LEU A 172 -7.35 11.69 -16.17
N THR A 173 -8.57 12.01 -15.72
CA THR A 173 -9.71 12.29 -16.60
C THR A 173 -9.48 13.56 -17.41
N LYS A 174 -9.03 14.63 -16.75
CA LYS A 174 -8.70 15.93 -17.39
C LYS A 174 -7.62 15.78 -18.46
N GLN A 175 -6.66 14.88 -18.24
CA GLN A 175 -5.57 14.59 -19.18
C GLN A 175 -5.88 13.49 -20.20
N ARG A 176 -7.07 12.87 -20.13
CA ARG A 176 -7.51 11.77 -21.02
C ARG A 176 -6.59 10.54 -20.99
N ILE A 177 -5.99 10.25 -19.83
CA ILE A 177 -5.08 9.11 -19.62
C ILE A 177 -5.64 8.09 -18.61
N ASN A 178 -6.94 8.12 -18.33
CA ASN A 178 -7.62 7.14 -17.47
C ASN A 178 -7.43 5.68 -17.90
N SER A 179 -7.19 5.43 -19.18
CA SER A 179 -6.92 4.08 -19.70
C SER A 179 -5.65 3.46 -19.10
N LEU A 180 -4.74 4.26 -18.52
CA LEU A 180 -3.55 3.74 -17.83
C LEU A 180 -3.89 3.04 -16.51
N MET A 181 -5.08 3.29 -15.95
CA MET A 181 -5.55 2.74 -14.67
C MET A 181 -6.55 1.57 -14.84
N THR A 182 -6.77 1.09 -16.06
CA THR A 182 -7.59 -0.10 -16.26
C THR A 182 -6.87 -1.35 -15.76
N PRO A 183 -7.60 -2.42 -15.43
CA PRO A 183 -7.03 -3.75 -15.25
C PRO A 183 -6.10 -4.08 -16.42
N TYR A 184 -4.90 -4.57 -16.10
CA TYR A 184 -3.86 -4.87 -17.08
C TYR A 184 -3.77 -6.37 -17.35
N TRP A 185 -3.97 -7.16 -16.31
CA TRP A 185 -3.95 -8.62 -16.37
C TRP A 185 -5.33 -9.23 -16.60
#